data_AF-M3G3W4-F1
#
_entry.id   AF-M3G3W4-F1
#
_cell.length_a   1.000
_cell.length_b   1.000
_cell.length_c   1.000
_cell.angle_alpha   90.00
_cell.angle_beta   90.00
_cell.angle_gamma   90.00
#
_symmetry.space_group_name_H-M   'P 1'
#
loop_
_entity.id
_entity.type
_entity.pdbx_description
1 polymer ?
#
loop_
_entity_poly.entity_id
_entity_poly.type
_entity_poly.pdbx_seq_one_letter_code
_entity_poly.pdbx_strand_id
1 'polypeptide(L)' 'MVVTKIELYPKVTFEGDKIPDLDTLVDLHEKAHKNCFIANSIKSKVIIQPR' A
#
# COMPACT_ATOMS: atom_id res chain seq x y z
N MET A 1 23.29 -8.31 -8.47
CA MET A 1 22.35 -7.19 -8.66
C MET A 1 21.42 -7.16 -7.46
N VAL A 2 21.09 -5.99 -6.89
CA VAL A 2 20.23 -5.87 -5.70
C VAL A 2 19.16 -4.81 -5.95
N VAL A 3 17.93 -5.07 -5.48
CA VAL A 3 16.82 -4.12 -5.55
C VAL A 3 16.79 -3.32 -4.24
N THR A 4 17.01 -2.01 -4.33
CA THR A 4 17.08 -1.14 -3.14
C THR A 4 15.77 -0.42 -2.83
N LYS A 5 14.90 -0.24 -3.83
CA LYS A 5 13.64 0.49 -3.70
C LYS A 5 12.53 -0.18 -4.51
N ILE A 6 11.32 -0.21 -3.95
CA ILE A 6 10.11 -0.72 -4.57
C ILE A 6 9.02 0.32 -4.36
N GLU A 7 8.34 0.73 -5.43
CA GLU A 7 7.20 1.64 -5.37
C GLU A 7 5.97 0.91 -5.91
N LEU A 8 4.91 0.85 -5.11
CA LEU A 8 3.65 0.23 -5.47
C LEU A 8 2.60 1.29 -5.75
N TYR A 9 1.93 1.16 -6.90
CA TYR A 9 0.87 2.06 -7.35
C TYR A 9 -0.46 1.29 -7.43
N PRO A 10 -1.02 0.88 -6.27
CA PRO A 10 -2.26 0.13 -6.25
C PRO A 10 -3.40 0.98 -6.82
N LYS A 11 -4.21 0.39 -7.68
CA LYS A 11 -5.46 0.97 -8.18
C LYS A 11 -6.60 0.11 -7.66
N VAL A 12 -7.51 0.73 -6.90
CA VAL A 12 -8.62 0.03 -6.25
C VAL A 12 -9.93 0.65 -6.69
N THR A 13 -10.90 -0.21 -7.03
CA THR A 13 -12.28 0.20 -7.29
C THR A 13 -13.15 -0.35 -6.18
N PHE A 14 -13.96 0.50 -5.56
CA PHE A 14 -14.94 0.11 -4.54
C PHE A 14 -16.34 0.10 -5.15
N GLU A 15 -17.17 -0.83 -4.72
CA GLU A 15 -18.56 -0.97 -5.14
C GLU A 15 -19.47 -1.06 -3.91
N GLY A 16 -20.74 -0.70 -4.08
CA GLY A 16 -21.76 -0.68 -3.02
C GLY A 16 -21.95 0.69 -2.38
N ASP A 17 -22.72 0.73 -1.29
CA ASP A 17 -23.22 1.99 -0.71
C ASP A 17 -22.18 2.76 0.12
N LYS A 18 -21.08 2.11 0.52
CA LYS A 18 -19.99 2.72 1.29
C LYS A 18 -18.68 2.67 0.52
N ILE A 19 -18.37 3.78 -0.12
CA ILE A 19 -17.09 4.02 -0.76
C ILE A 19 -16.23 4.81 0.24
N PRO A 20 -15.02 4.33 0.58
CA PRO A 20 -14.12 5.07 1.46
C PRO A 20 -13.72 6.40 0.83
N ASP A 21 -13.60 7.43 1.67
CA ASP A 21 -12.97 8.67 1.26
C ASP A 21 -11.45 8.49 1.12
N LEU A 22 -10.78 9.53 0.64
CA LEU A 22 -9.34 9.51 0.38
C LEU A 22 -8.52 9.23 1.65
N ASP A 23 -8.90 9.82 2.78
CA ASP A 23 -8.20 9.62 4.05
C ASP A 23 -8.32 8.18 4.55
N THR A 24 -9.52 7.60 4.45
CA THR A 24 -9.78 6.20 4.79
C THR A 24 -9.01 5.25 3.86
N LEU A 25 -8.93 5.58 2.57
CA LEU A 25 -8.16 4.81 1.59
C LEU A 25 -6.66 4.82 1.92
N VAL A 26 -6.11 5.98 2.26
CA VAL A 26 -4.71 6.12 2.68
C VAL A 26 -4.44 5.28 3.94
N ASP A 27 -5.28 5.40 4.96
CA ASP A 27 -5.17 4.64 6.21
C ASP A 27 -5.26 3.12 5.98
N LEU A 28 -6.15 2.66 5.08
CA LEU A 28 -6.24 1.26 4.67
C LEU A 28 -4.92 0.77 4.07
N HIS A 29 -4.33 1.53 3.16
CA HIS A 29 -3.04 1.18 2.53
C HIS A 29 -1.88 1.20 3.53
N GLU A 30 -1.84 2.17 4.44
CA GLU A 30 -0.83 2.22 5.51
C GLU A 30 -0.94 1.02 6.45
N LYS A 31 -2.15 0.68 6.89
CA LYS A 31 -2.41 -0.50 7.74
C LYS A 31 -2.01 -1.79 7.04
N ALA A 32 -2.32 -1.94 5.75
CA ALA A 32 -1.92 -3.10 4.98
C ALA A 32 -0.39 -3.21 4.88
N HIS A 33 0.29 -2.08 4.61
CA HIS A 33 1.74 -2.07 4.47
C HIS A 33 2.46 -2.34 5.78
N LYS A 34 1.98 -1.77 6.89
CA LYS A 34 2.52 -2.02 8.24
C LYS A 34 2.53 -3.50 8.61
N ASN A 35 1.52 -4.24 8.14
CA ASN A 35 1.37 -5.68 8.39
C ASN A 35 1.91 -6.55 7.23
N CYS A 36 2.59 -5.97 6.23
CA CYS A 36 3.07 -6.70 5.08
C CYS A 36 4.30 -7.56 5.45
N PHE A 37 4.13 -8.89 5.46
CA PHE A 37 5.22 -9.82 5.76
C PHE A 37 6.43 -9.64 4.84
N ILE A 38 6.21 -9.41 3.55
CA ILE A 38 7.29 -9.28 2.57
C ILE A 38 8.10 -8.01 2.81
N ALA A 39 7.42 -6.86 2.95
CA ALA A 39 8.10 -5.59 3.23
C ALA A 39 8.87 -5.63 4.55
N ASN A 40 8.31 -6.31 5.56
CA ASN A 40 8.96 -6.49 6.86
C ASN A 40 10.10 -7.54 6.86
N SER A 41 10.26 -8.31 5.78
CA SER A 41 11.27 -9.38 5.68
C SER A 41 12.44 -9.04 4.73
N ILE A 42 12.39 -7.89 4.05
CA ILE A 42 13.41 -7.48 3.07
C ILE A 42 14.07 -6.16 3.46
N LYS A 43 15.30 -5.95 2.98
CA LYS A 43 16.04 -4.70 3.21
C LYS A 43 15.63 -3.56 2.26
N SER A 44 14.92 -3.87 1.20
CA SER A 44 14.49 -2.91 0.19
C SER A 44 13.46 -1.95 0.78
N LYS A 45 13.60 -0.65 0.48
CA LYS A 45 12.58 0.33 0.88
C LYS A 45 11.33 0.17 0.02
N VAL A 46 10.21 -0.17 0.63
CA VAL A 46 8.91 -0.27 -0.05
C VAL A 46 8.09 0.98 0.25
N ILE A 47 7.49 1.58 -0.80
CA ILE A 47 6.67 2.79 -0.70
C ILE A 47 5.35 2.51 -1.40
N ILE A 48 4.24 2.87 -0.76
CA ILE A 48 2.90 2.79 -1.34
C ILE A 48 2.48 4.18 -1.83
N GLN A 49 1.99 4.24 -3.07
CA GLN A 49 1.44 5.42 -3.70
C GLN A 49 -0.06 5.16 -3.98
N PRO A 50 -0.94 5.35 -2.98
CA PRO A 50 -2.37 5.16 -3.15
C PRO A 50 -2.93 6.09 -4.25
N ARG A 51 -3.87 5.60 -5.04
CA ARG A 51 -4.50 6.31 -6.17
C ARG A 51 -6.00 6.10 -6.21
#